data_AF-A0A3D0PAM6-F1
#
_entry.id   AF-A0A3D0PAM6-F1
#
_cell.length_a   1.000
_cell.length_b   1.000
_cell.length_c   1.000
_cell.angle_alpha   90.00
_cell.angle_beta   90.00
_cell.angle_gamma   90.00
#
_symmetry.space_group_name_H-M   'P 1'
#
loop_
_entity.id
_entity.type
_entity.pdbx_description
1 polymer ?
#
loop_
_entity_poly.entity_id
_entity_poly.type
_entity_poly.pdbx_seq_one_letter_code
_entity_poly.pdbx_strand_id
1 'polypeptide(L)'
;MADDAQQPAASDSLEVIRRFAETYAQRTGTYFCSDPGVTAVVLEGLARHKDELGGALCPCRHYEDKEAEVSQAFWNCPCVPMRERKDCHCMLFLTEDNPFRGEKQSITLDEIQAHTSG
;
A
#
# COMPACT_ATOMS: atom_id res chain seq x y z
N MET A 1 -26.34 -1.34 -28.39
CA MET A 1 -26.64 -0.63 -27.13
C MET A 1 -25.91 -1.39 -26.03
N ALA A 2 -25.04 -0.67 -25.31
CA ALA A 2 -24.29 -1.04 -24.12
C ALA A 2 -23.37 -2.27 -24.20
N ASP A 3 -22.12 -1.99 -24.59
CA ASP A 3 -20.93 -2.78 -24.26
C ASP A 3 -20.67 -2.58 -22.76
N ASP A 4 -21.00 -3.59 -21.95
CA ASP A 4 -20.75 -3.60 -20.51
C ASP A 4 -19.29 -4.01 -20.29
N ALA A 5 -18.40 -3.02 -20.37
CA ALA A 5 -17.00 -3.18 -20.02
C ALA A 5 -16.89 -3.41 -18.52
N GLN A 6 -16.93 -4.68 -18.13
CA GLN A 6 -16.62 -5.16 -16.79
C GLN A 6 -15.24 -4.63 -16.38
N GLN A 7 -15.20 -3.58 -15.55
CA GLN A 7 -14.00 -3.22 -14.80
C GLN A 7 -13.54 -4.46 -14.02
N PRO A 8 -12.23 -4.79 -14.00
CA PRO A 8 -11.75 -5.86 -13.13
C PRO A 8 -12.08 -5.46 -11.70
N ALA A 9 -12.93 -6.25 -11.04
CA ALA A 9 -13.24 -6.06 -9.62
C ALA A 9 -11.91 -6.09 -8.84
N ALA A 10 -11.69 -5.11 -7.97
CA ALA A 10 -10.53 -5.11 -7.08
C ALA A 10 -10.43 -6.44 -6.33
N SER A 11 -9.22 -7.00 -6.18
CA SER A 11 -9.05 -8.25 -5.43
C SER A 11 -9.46 -8.04 -3.97
N ASP A 12 -9.97 -9.09 -3.31
CA ASP A 12 -10.33 -9.04 -1.89
C ASP A 12 -9.15 -8.53 -1.03
N SER A 13 -7.92 -8.92 -1.39
CA SER A 13 -6.70 -8.44 -0.74
C SER A 13 -6.46 -6.94 -0.92
N LEU A 14 -6.81 -6.35 -2.07
CA LEU A 14 -6.66 -4.92 -2.28
C LEU A 14 -7.54 -4.11 -1.34
N GLU A 15 -8.81 -4.48 -1.17
CA GLU A 15 -9.71 -3.80 -0.21
C GLU A 15 -9.21 -3.97 1.24
N VAL A 16 -8.73 -5.16 1.60
CA VAL A 16 -8.14 -5.39 2.94
C VAL A 16 -6.92 -4.50 3.17
N ILE A 17 -6.01 -4.42 2.20
CA ILE A 17 -4.79 -3.62 2.30
C ILE A 17 -5.11 -2.12 2.30
N ARG A 18 -6.06 -1.67 1.49
CA ARG A 18 -6.53 -0.28 1.47
C ARG A 18 -7.07 0.12 2.85
N ARG A 19 -8.01 -0.66 3.40
CA ARG A 19 -8.59 -0.41 4.74
C ARG A 19 -7.53 -0.42 5.84
N PHE A 20 -6.58 -1.35 5.75
CA PHE A 20 -5.43 -1.40 6.66
C PHE A 20 -4.62 -0.10 6.58
N ALA A 21 -4.28 0.37 5.37
CA ALA A 21 -3.49 1.57 5.18
C ALA A 21 -4.20 2.83 5.71
N GLU A 22 -5.50 3.01 5.43
CA GLU A 22 -6.27 4.13 5.96
C GLU A 22 -6.29 4.15 7.49
N THR A 23 -6.61 2.99 8.09
CA THR A 23 -6.66 2.83 9.54
C THR A 23 -5.30 3.08 10.17
N TYR A 24 -4.22 2.58 9.55
CA TYR A 24 -2.87 2.73 10.07
C TYR A 24 -2.37 4.17 9.94
N ALA A 25 -2.66 4.84 8.82
CA ALA A 25 -2.33 6.25 8.59
C ALA A 25 -2.99 7.15 9.66
N GLN A 26 -4.29 6.97 9.88
CA GLN A 26 -5.04 7.69 10.91
C GLN A 26 -4.49 7.41 12.32
N ARG A 27 -4.26 6.14 12.66
CA ARG A 27 -3.76 5.74 13.98
C ARG A 27 -2.37 6.28 14.29
N THR A 28 -1.50 6.39 13.28
CA THR A 28 -0.12 6.81 13.46
C THR A 28 0.12 8.30 13.17
N GLY A 29 -0.93 9.04 12.78
CA GLY A 29 -0.80 10.46 12.43
C GLY A 29 0.11 10.68 11.22
N THR A 30 0.05 9.76 10.24
CA THR A 30 0.77 9.87 8.97
C THR A 30 -0.21 10.04 7.82
N TYR A 31 0.28 10.51 6.69
CA TYR A 31 -0.53 10.83 5.52
C TYR A 31 0.01 10.12 4.30
N PHE A 32 -0.84 9.99 3.29
CA PHE A 32 -0.44 9.45 1.99
C PHE A 32 0.38 10.46 1.20
N CYS A 33 1.07 9.98 0.17
CA CYS A 33 1.82 10.83 -0.75
C CYS A 33 0.90 11.86 -1.42
N SER A 34 1.42 13.06 -1.69
CA SER A 34 0.71 14.09 -2.46
C SER A 34 0.40 13.64 -3.88
N ASP A 35 1.17 12.68 -4.41
CA ASP A 35 0.88 11.95 -5.63
C ASP A 35 0.10 10.66 -5.30
N PRO A 36 -1.21 10.58 -5.63
CA PRO A 36 -2.03 9.40 -5.39
C PRO A 36 -1.54 8.16 -6.15
N GLY A 37 -0.83 8.31 -7.27
CA GLY A 37 -0.30 7.19 -8.04
C GLY A 37 0.75 6.39 -7.27
N VAL A 38 1.59 7.08 -6.49
CA VAL A 38 2.56 6.42 -5.60
C VAL A 38 1.84 5.56 -4.56
N THR A 39 0.79 6.11 -3.95
CA THR A 39 -0.03 5.40 -2.96
C THR A 39 -0.69 4.17 -3.59
N ALA A 40 -1.29 4.33 -4.77
CA ALA A 40 -1.99 3.27 -5.49
C ALA A 40 -1.07 2.08 -5.83
N VAL A 41 0.09 2.34 -6.44
CA VAL A 41 1.05 1.30 -6.83
C VAL A 41 1.58 0.53 -5.62
N VAL A 42 1.81 1.22 -4.49
CA VAL A 42 2.27 0.56 -3.26
C VAL A 42 1.19 -0.33 -2.67
N LEU A 43 -0.07 0.12 -2.63
CA LEU A 43 -1.19 -0.68 -2.13
C LEU A 43 -1.42 -1.92 -2.99
N GLU A 44 -1.34 -1.79 -4.31
CA GLU A 44 -1.43 -2.92 -5.23
C GLU A 44 -0.28 -3.91 -5.05
N GLY A 45 0.96 -3.42 -4.92
CA GLY A 45 2.12 -4.29 -4.66
C GLY A 45 2.02 -5.05 -3.33
N LEU A 46 1.51 -4.41 -2.28
CA LEU A 46 1.22 -5.04 -0.99
C LEU A 46 0.11 -6.10 -1.10
N ALA A 47 -0.96 -5.80 -1.85
CA ALA A 47 -2.04 -6.74 -2.11
C ALA A 47 -1.56 -7.96 -2.89
N ARG A 48 -0.75 -7.76 -3.94
CA ARG A 48 -0.15 -8.84 -4.71
C ARG A 48 0.74 -9.74 -3.86
N HIS A 49 1.63 -9.18 -3.03
CA HIS A 49 2.43 -9.98 -2.12
C HIS A 49 1.58 -10.72 -1.08
N LYS A 50 0.48 -10.11 -0.62
CA LYS A 50 -0.47 -10.80 0.27
C LYS A 50 -1.12 -12.00 -0.42
N ASP A 51 -1.50 -11.88 -1.69
CA ASP A 51 -2.09 -12.96 -2.48
C ASP A 51 -1.08 -14.08 -2.80
N GLU A 52 0.15 -13.71 -3.18
CA GLU A 52 1.19 -14.65 -3.62
C GLU A 52 1.93 -15.33 -2.45
N LEU A 53 2.23 -14.57 -1.39
CA LEU A 53 3.12 -15.00 -0.29
C LEU A 53 2.36 -15.23 1.03
N GLY A 54 1.08 -14.87 1.10
CA GLY A 54 0.28 -14.88 2.32
C GLY A 54 0.55 -13.70 3.28
N GLY A 55 1.52 -12.83 2.96
CA GLY A 55 1.92 -11.68 3.78
C GLY A 55 2.21 -10.43 2.96
N ALA A 56 1.90 -9.25 3.51
CA ALA A 56 2.02 -7.96 2.83
C ALA A 56 3.46 -7.42 2.86
N LEU A 57 4.40 -8.11 2.21
CA LEU A 57 5.82 -7.73 2.15
C LEU A 57 6.00 -6.37 1.41
N CYS A 58 6.79 -5.40 1.92
CA CYS A 58 6.92 -4.07 1.26
C CYS A 58 7.42 -4.23 -0.18
N PRO A 59 6.67 -3.73 -1.18
CA PRO A 59 6.95 -3.94 -2.60
C PRO A 59 8.13 -3.11 -3.13
N CYS A 60 8.57 -2.09 -2.40
CA CYS A 60 9.65 -1.18 -2.81
C CYS A 60 11.04 -1.68 -2.42
N ARG A 61 11.23 -2.98 -2.16
CA ARG A 61 12.54 -3.59 -1.90
C ARG A 61 12.74 -4.82 -2.78
N HIS A 62 14.00 -5.09 -3.08
CA HIS A 62 14.43 -6.35 -3.65
C HIS A 62 14.73 -7.36 -2.54
N TYR A 63 14.37 -8.62 -2.76
CA TYR A 63 14.58 -9.73 -1.84
C TYR A 63 15.13 -10.91 -2.63
N GLU A 64 16.12 -11.61 -2.08
CA GLU A 64 16.66 -12.84 -2.68
C GLU A 64 15.70 -14.02 -2.46
N ASP A 65 15.09 -14.12 -1.28
CA ASP A 65 14.10 -15.13 -0.90
C ASP A 65 12.90 -14.42 -0.24
N LYS A 66 11.79 -14.33 -0.96
CA LYS A 66 10.61 -13.58 -0.49
C LYS A 66 9.87 -14.35 0.62
N GLU A 67 9.83 -15.66 0.51
CA GLU A 67 9.14 -16.57 1.43
C GLU A 67 9.81 -16.55 2.81
N ALA A 68 11.14 -16.57 2.86
CA ALA A 68 11.90 -16.44 4.10
C ALA A 68 11.66 -15.07 4.76
N GLU A 69 11.63 -13.99 3.98
CA GLU A 69 11.40 -12.63 4.49
C GLU A 69 9.97 -12.42 5.02
N VAL A 70 8.98 -13.00 4.34
CA VAL A 70 7.59 -13.01 4.82
C VAL A 70 7.50 -13.76 6.16
N SER A 71 8.21 -14.88 6.30
CA SER A 71 8.24 -15.66 7.55
C SER A 71 8.90 -14.90 8.70
N GLN A 72 10.00 -14.18 8.43
CA GLN A 72 10.68 -13.34 9.43
C GLN A 72 9.87 -12.09 9.81
N ALA A 73 8.95 -11.65 8.95
CA ALA A 73 8.03 -10.54 9.17
C ALA A 73 8.68 -9.17 9.47
N PHE A 74 9.99 -9.02 9.21
CA PHE A 74 10.68 -7.74 9.40
C PHE A 74 10.18 -6.68 8.40
N TRP A 75 10.01 -7.10 7.13
CA TRP A 75 9.56 -6.25 6.03
C TRP A 75 8.07 -6.39 5.70
N ASN A 76 7.32 -7.19 6.45
CA ASN A 76 5.86 -7.25 6.34
C ASN A 76 5.27 -5.91 6.80
N CYS A 77 4.40 -5.33 5.98
CA CYS A 77 3.78 -4.05 6.26
C CYS A 77 2.82 -4.16 7.46
N PRO A 78 2.95 -3.31 8.51
CA PRO A 78 3.91 -2.22 8.64
C PRO A 78 5.30 -2.74 9.09
N CYS A 79 6.33 -2.45 8.29
CA CYS A 79 7.69 -2.95 8.54
C CYS A 79 8.29 -2.39 9.84
N VAL A 80 9.35 -3.02 10.34
CA VAL A 80 10.03 -2.59 11.58
C VAL A 80 10.39 -1.09 11.57
N PRO A 81 11.03 -0.52 10.52
CA PRO A 81 11.33 0.91 10.47
C PRO A 81 10.10 1.81 10.60
N MET A 82 8.98 1.43 9.98
CA MET A 82 7.73 2.18 10.10
C MET A 82 7.15 2.11 11.52
N ARG A 83 7.21 0.94 12.16
CA ARG A 83 6.68 0.75 13.52
C ARG A 83 7.50 1.48 14.59
N GLU A 84 8.82 1.46 14.47
CA GLU A 84 9.71 2.02 15.49
C GLU A 84 9.97 3.51 15.31
N ARG A 85 10.03 3.99 14.05
CA ARG A 85 10.53 5.34 13.73
C ARG A 85 9.65 6.13 12.76
N LYS A 86 8.50 5.57 12.32
CA LYS A 86 7.66 6.12 11.24
C LYS A 86 8.42 6.37 9.93
N ASP A 87 9.41 5.53 9.65
CA ASP A 87 10.22 5.62 8.44
C ASP A 87 9.66 4.66 7.37
N CYS A 88 8.93 5.21 6.40
CA CYS A 88 8.32 4.45 5.30
C CYS A 88 8.99 4.76 3.97
N HIS A 89 9.97 3.94 3.59
CA HIS A 89 10.63 4.04 2.27
C HIS A 89 9.64 3.93 1.10
N CYS A 90 8.61 3.10 1.28
CA CYS A 90 7.52 2.88 0.33
C CYS A 90 6.69 4.20 0.09
N MET A 91 6.94 5.31 0.81
CA MET A 91 6.20 6.59 0.73
C MET A 91 4.68 6.51 0.98
N LEU A 92 4.23 5.41 1.58
CA LEU A 92 2.82 5.19 1.91
C LEU A 92 2.42 5.92 3.19
N PHE A 93 3.30 5.99 4.18
CA PHE A 93 3.04 6.63 5.48
C PHE A 93 4.04 7.74 5.72
N LEU A 94 3.65 8.97 5.45
CA LEU A 94 4.51 10.15 5.53
C LEU A 94 4.16 11.00 6.76
N THR A 95 5.18 11.43 7.49
CA THR A 95 5.06 12.34 8.64
C THR A 95 4.72 13.77 8.19
N GLU A 96 4.21 14.60 9.12
CA GLU A 96 3.78 15.98 8.86
C GLU A 96 4.84 16.87 8.18
N ASP A 97 6.11 16.62 8.49
CA ASP A 97 7.27 17.34 8.01
C ASP A 97 7.82 16.82 6.66
N ASN A 98 7.28 15.74 6.12
CA ASN A 98 7.74 15.19 4.86
C ASN A 98 7.28 16.08 3.67
N PRO A 99 8.18 16.49 2.76
CA PRO A 99 7.85 17.42 1.68
C PRO A 99 6.90 16.82 0.62
N PHE A 100 6.78 15.50 0.53
CA PHE A 100 5.89 14.81 -0.39
C PHE A 100 4.58 14.37 0.27
N ARG A 101 4.35 14.79 1.51
CA ARG A 101 3.14 14.48 2.25
C ARG A 101 1.94 15.20 1.62
N GLY A 102 0.90 14.44 1.28
CA GLY A 102 -0.41 14.98 0.95
C GLY A 102 -1.23 15.29 2.21
N GLU A 103 -2.50 15.65 2.03
CA GLU A 103 -3.42 15.90 3.15
C GLU A 103 -4.35 14.71 3.44
N LYS A 104 -4.37 13.73 2.53
CA LYS A 104 -5.28 12.58 2.59
C LYS A 104 -4.73 11.47 3.48
N GLN A 105 -5.64 10.83 4.22
CA GLN A 105 -5.44 9.55 4.92
C GLN A 105 -6.45 8.49 4.45
N SER A 106 -7.06 8.75 3.28
CA SER A 106 -8.07 7.92 2.64
C SER A 106 -7.85 7.91 1.14
N ILE A 107 -8.16 6.78 0.51
CA ILE A 107 -8.12 6.59 -0.94
C ILE A 107 -9.19 5.58 -1.33
N THR A 108 -9.94 5.83 -2.40
CA THR A 108 -10.98 4.92 -2.87
C THR A 108 -10.41 3.80 -3.75
N LEU A 109 -11.16 2.71 -3.93
CA LEU A 109 -10.77 1.66 -4.88
C LEU A 109 -10.69 2.21 -6.31
N ASP A 110 -11.64 3.06 -6.70
CA ASP A 110 -11.64 3.69 -8.02
C ASP A 110 -10.40 4.57 -8.24
N GLU A 111 -9.97 5.33 -7.22
CA GLU A 111 -8.73 6.11 -7.28
C GLU A 111 -7.51 5.20 -7.46
N ILE A 112 -7.44 4.06 -6.76
CA ILE A 112 -6.33 3.10 -6.92
C ILE A 112 -6.33 2.55 -8.35
N GLN A 113 -7.46 2.04 -8.82
CA GLN A 113 -7.59 1.44 -10.15
C GLN A 113 -7.28 2.43 -11.28
N ALA A 114 -7.66 3.70 -11.12
CA ALA A 114 -7.33 4.75 -12.08
C ALA A 114 -5.82 4.97 -12.28
N HIS A 115 -5.00 4.58 -11.29
CA HIS A 115 -3.54 4.73 -11.33
C HIS A 115 -2.77 3.43 -11.61
N THR A 116 -3.42 2.26 -11.51
CA THR A 116 -2.76 0.96 -11.71
C THR A 116 -3.28 0.15 -12.91
N SER A 117 -4.35 0.60 -13.57
CA SER A 117 -4.84 -0.01 -14.81
C SER A 117 -3.93 0.36 -15.99
N GLY A 118 -2.78 -0.31 -16.10
CA GLY A 118 -1.79 -0.14 -17.16
C GLY A 118 -1.33 -1.46 -17.76
#